data_AF-A0A556S8M6-F1
#
_entry.id   AF-A0A556S8M6-F1
#
_cell.length_a   1.000
_cell.length_b   1.000
_cell.length_c   1.000
_cell.angle_alpha   90.00
_cell.angle_beta   90.00
_cell.angle_gamma   90.00
#
_symmetry.space_group_name_H-M   'P 1'
#
loop_
_entity.id
_entity.type
_entity.pdbx_description
1 polymer ?
#
loop_
_entity_poly.entity_id
_entity_poly.type
_entity_poly.pdbx_seq_one_letter_code
_entity_poly.pdbx_strand_id
1 'polypeptide(L)'
;MGLAIGGVIANWFGVLIIYMNSLQDKLYGTMLPIAFIFALISTVGILFAGKNKKLAGTLIIIGSILFVPLGLIGVFGAKKIISLANEATLEERRNS
;
A
#
# COMPACT_ATOMS: atom_id res chain seq x y z
N MET A 1 17.81 7.52 3.99
CA MET A 1 16.59 8.33 4.26
C MET A 1 15.63 8.34 3.08
N GLY A 2 16.09 8.52 1.83
CA GLY A 2 15.20 8.57 0.64
C GLY A 2 14.22 7.40 0.53
N LEU A 3 14.67 6.15 0.72
CA LEU A 3 13.78 4.97 0.71
C LEU A 3 12.69 5.02 1.79
N ALA A 4 13.03 5.50 2.99
CA ALA A 4 12.07 5.59 4.09
C ALA A 4 11.01 6.67 3.82
N ILE A 5 11.42 7.81 3.26
CA ILE A 5 10.51 8.87 2.82
C ILE A 5 9.58 8.34 1.71
N GLY A 6 10.16 7.63 0.71
CA GLY A 6 9.38 6.99 -0.35
C GLY A 6 8.34 6.00 0.19
N GLY A 7 8.71 5.21 1.20
CA GLY A 7 7.77 4.32 1.89
C GLY A 7 6.62 5.07 2.57
N VAL A 8 6.92 6.16 3.30
CA VAL A 8 5.88 6.98 3.94
C VAL A 8 4.96 7.64 2.91
N ILE A 9 5.49 8.12 1.80
CA ILE A 9 4.70 8.64 0.68
C ILE A 9 3.78 7.55 0.11
N ALA A 10 4.30 6.33 -0.09
CA ALA A 10 3.50 5.20 -0.56
C ALA A 10 2.36 4.85 0.42
N ASN A 11 2.58 4.93 1.73
CA ASN A 11 1.52 4.74 2.73
C ASN A 11 0.41 5.77 2.55
N TRP A 12 0.74 7.05 2.32
CA TRP A 12 -0.25 8.10 2.07
C TRP A 12 -1.04 7.88 0.77
N PHE A 13 -0.40 7.36 -0.28
CA PHE A 13 -1.14 6.89 -1.47
C PHE A 13 -2.08 5.74 -1.12
N GLY A 14 -1.66 4.81 -0.27
CA GLY A 14 -2.52 3.74 0.25
C GLY A 14 -3.74 4.30 0.98
N VAL A 15 -3.57 5.30 1.83
CA VAL A 15 -4.67 6.00 2.51
C VAL A 15 -5.60 6.67 1.51
N LEU A 16 -5.06 7.35 0.50
CA LEU A 16 -5.87 7.99 -0.55
C LEU A 16 -6.72 6.98 -1.30
N ILE A 17 -6.15 5.83 -1.67
CA ILE A 17 -6.89 4.74 -2.33
C ILE A 17 -8.01 4.22 -1.43
N ILE A 18 -7.72 3.97 -0.14
CA ILE A 18 -8.74 3.52 0.82
C ILE A 18 -9.84 4.57 0.97
N TYR A 19 -9.49 5.86 1.02
CA TYR A 19 -10.45 6.96 1.07
C TYR A 19 -11.36 6.96 -0.17
N MET A 20 -10.79 6.87 -1.37
CA MET A 20 -11.60 6.84 -2.60
C MET A 20 -12.58 5.66 -2.61
N ASN A 21 -12.12 4.47 -2.20
CA ASN A 21 -12.99 3.29 -2.11
C ASN A 21 -14.03 3.41 -0.99
N SER A 22 -13.72 4.13 0.09
CA SER A 22 -14.66 4.35 1.20
C SER A 22 -15.91 5.15 0.80
N LEU A 23 -15.86 5.93 -0.28
CA LEU A 23 -17.01 6.66 -0.81
C LEU A 23 -18.09 5.73 -1.37
N GLN A 24 -17.72 4.50 -1.73
CA GLN A 24 -18.60 3.51 -2.36
C GLN A 24 -18.83 2.29 -1.46
N ASP A 25 -17.87 1.93 -0.62
CA ASP A 25 -17.89 0.71 0.19
C ASP A 25 -17.64 0.99 1.69
N LYS A 26 -18.60 0.56 2.51
CA LYS A 26 -18.61 0.75 3.97
C LYS A 26 -17.46 0.02 4.68
N LEU A 27 -16.97 -1.10 4.13
CA LEU A 27 -15.81 -1.82 4.65
C LEU A 27 -14.57 -0.91 4.61
N TYR A 28 -14.32 -0.27 3.47
CA TYR A 28 -13.21 0.67 3.32
C TYR A 28 -13.39 1.91 4.20
N GLY A 29 -14.63 2.38 4.39
CA GLY A 29 -14.93 3.44 5.37
C GLY A 29 -14.55 3.08 6.80
N THR A 30 -14.69 1.82 7.18
CA THR A 30 -14.30 1.33 8.52
C THR A 30 -12.78 1.17 8.64
N MET A 31 -12.10 0.81 7.54
CA MET A 31 -10.64 0.67 7.49
C MET A 31 -9.89 2.01 7.42
N LEU A 32 -10.52 3.06 6.86
CA LEU A 32 -9.91 4.37 6.65
C LEU A 32 -9.27 4.98 7.92
N PRO A 33 -9.95 5.08 9.08
CA PRO A 33 -9.33 5.65 10.28
C PRO A 33 -8.11 4.84 10.75
N ILE A 34 -8.14 3.51 10.60
CA ILE A 34 -7.02 2.64 10.97
C ILE A 34 -5.83 2.91 10.04
N ALA A 35 -6.05 2.92 8.73
CA ALA A 35 -5.00 3.23 7.75
C ALA A 35 -4.40 4.62 7.98
N PHE A 36 -5.23 5.61 8.29
CA PHE A 36 -4.80 6.97 8.60
C PHE A 36 -3.90 7.02 9.83
N ILE A 37 -4.25 6.33 10.93
CA ILE A 37 -3.42 6.23 12.13
C ILE A 37 -2.04 5.64 11.81
N PHE A 38 -1.99 4.56 11.04
CA PHE A 38 -0.71 3.92 10.66
C PHE A 38 0.17 4.86 9.81
N ALA A 39 -0.43 5.58 8.84
CA ALA A 39 0.29 6.58 8.05
C ALA A 39 0.78 7.77 8.90
N LEU A 40 0.02 8.18 9.91
CA LEU A 40 0.47 9.18 10.88
C LEU A 40 1.66 8.68 11.70
N ILE A 41 1.61 7.45 12.22
CA ILE A 41 2.71 6.86 12.98
C ILE A 41 4.00 6.84 12.15
N SER A 42 3.92 6.45 10.87
CA SER A 42 5.10 6.45 9.99
C SER A 42 5.62 7.88 9.71
N THR A 43 4.71 8.84 9.57
CA THR A 43 5.04 10.27 9.39
C THR A 43 5.73 10.84 10.62
N VAL A 44 5.25 10.52 11.84
CA VAL A 44 5.93 10.89 13.09
C VAL A 44 7.33 10.29 13.15
N GLY A 45 7.51 9.05 12.67
CA GLY A 45 8.83 8.43 12.56
C GLY A 45 9.83 9.27 11.73
N ILE A 46 9.39 9.86 10.62
CA ILE A 46 10.23 10.76 9.80
C ILE A 46 10.63 12.01 10.60
N LEU A 47 9.71 12.61 11.38
CA LEU A 47 10.00 13.79 12.21
C LEU A 47 11.08 13.51 13.27
N PHE A 48 11.14 12.29 13.80
CA PHE A 48 12.18 11.89 14.76
C PHE A 48 13.50 11.48 14.13
N ALA A 49 13.59 11.37 12.80
CA ALA A 49 14.77 10.86 12.10
C ALA A 49 16.05 11.70 12.33
N GLY A 50 15.90 12.99 12.63
CA GLY A 50 17.01 13.88 13.00
C GLY A 50 17.47 13.80 14.46
N LYS A 51 16.61 13.30 15.36
CA LYS A 51 16.87 13.27 16.81
C LYS A 51 17.24 11.87 17.32
N ASN A 52 16.49 10.85 16.91
CA ASN A 52 16.70 9.47 17.35
C ASN A 52 16.40 8.50 16.19
N LYS A 53 17.45 8.09 15.50
CA LYS A 53 17.36 7.22 14.30
C LYS A 53 16.75 5.85 14.61
N LYS A 54 16.99 5.29 15.79
CA LYS A 54 16.45 3.98 16.19
C LYS A 54 14.94 4.06 16.35
N LEU A 55 14.47 5.05 17.13
CA LEU A 55 13.04 5.29 17.34
C LEU A 55 12.34 5.65 16.03
N ALA A 56 12.94 6.52 15.21
CA ALA A 56 12.42 6.88 13.89
C ALA A 56 12.21 5.66 13.00
N GLY A 57 13.21 4.78 12.88
CA GLY A 57 13.12 3.55 12.11
C GLY A 57 12.00 2.64 12.62
N THR A 58 11.91 2.43 13.94
CA THR A 58 10.86 1.61 14.55
C THR A 58 9.45 2.15 14.24
N LEU A 59 9.23 3.46 14.37
CA LEU A 59 7.93 4.07 14.06
C LEU A 59 7.56 3.93 12.58
N ILE A 60 8.51 4.11 11.67
CA ILE A 60 8.28 3.95 10.24
C ILE A 60 7.89 2.51 9.92
N ILE A 61 8.56 1.52 10.52
CA ILE A 61 8.22 0.11 10.35
C ILE A 61 6.80 -0.18 10.85
N ILE A 62 6.50 0.21 12.09
CA ILE A 62 5.17 -0.02 12.70
C ILE A 62 4.07 0.61 11.83
N GLY A 63 4.23 1.87 11.43
CA GLY A 63 3.26 2.57 10.60
C GLY A 63 3.14 2.04 9.16
N SER A 64 4.06 1.17 8.72
CA SER A 64 4.05 0.60 7.36
C SER A 64 3.50 -0.84 7.30
N ILE A 65 3.35 -1.52 8.44
CA ILE A 65 2.94 -2.93 8.51
C ILE A 65 1.62 -3.19 7.77
N LEU A 66 0.66 -2.27 7.81
CA LEU A 66 -0.64 -2.42 7.15
C LEU A 66 -0.54 -2.33 5.62
N PHE A 67 0.39 -1.51 5.11
CA PHE A 67 0.50 -1.21 3.68
C PHE A 67 1.32 -2.23 2.90
N VAL A 68 2.24 -2.94 3.56
CA VAL A 68 3.03 -4.02 2.95
C VAL A 68 2.16 -5.15 2.37
N PRO A 69 1.26 -5.79 3.13
CA PRO A 69 0.41 -6.85 2.59
C PRO A 69 -0.56 -6.31 1.53
N LEU A 70 -1.07 -5.08 1.68
CA LEU A 70 -1.91 -4.44 0.65
C LEU A 70 -1.18 -4.30 -0.69
N GLY A 71 0.09 -3.86 -0.66
CA GLY A 71 0.91 -3.77 -1.86
C GLY A 71 1.13 -5.13 -2.52
N LEU A 72 1.40 -6.17 -1.71
CA LEU A 72 1.58 -7.54 -2.22
C LEU A 72 0.30 -8.08 -2.88
N ILE A 73 -0.88 -7.86 -2.27
CA ILE A 73 -2.17 -8.26 -2.84
C ILE A 73 -2.38 -7.60 -4.22
N GLY A 74 -2.05 -6.30 -4.35
CA GLY A 74 -2.12 -5.60 -5.63
C GLY A 74 -1.22 -6.22 -6.71
N VAL A 75 0.02 -6.58 -6.35
CA VAL A 75 0.96 -7.24 -7.28
C VAL A 75 0.44 -8.62 -7.70
N PHE A 76 -0.08 -9.42 -6.77
CA PHE A 76 -0.63 -10.74 -7.10
C PHE A 76 -1.89 -10.62 -7.97
N GLY A 77 -2.77 -9.66 -7.67
CA GLY A 77 -3.94 -9.36 -8.51
C GLY A 77 -3.55 -8.97 -9.93
N ALA A 78 -2.59 -8.06 -10.09
CA ALA A 78 -2.08 -7.65 -11.40
C ALA A 78 -1.46 -8.81 -12.20
N LYS A 79 -0.65 -9.65 -11.54
CA LYS A 79 -0.09 -10.86 -12.18
C LYS A 79 -1.17 -11.81 -12.69
N LYS A 80 -2.25 -11.99 -11.92
CA LYS A 80 -3.39 -12.82 -12.34
C LYS A 80 -4.08 -12.25 -13.57
N ILE A 81 -4.32 -10.94 -13.61
CA ILE A 81 -4.93 -10.25 -14.77
C ILE A 81 -4.07 -10.46 -16.02
N ILE A 82 -2.75 -10.31 -15.92
CA ILE A 82 -1.82 -10.53 -17.05
C ILE A 82 -1.85 -11.98 -17.53
N SER A 83 -1.86 -12.96 -16.60
CA SER A 83 -1.94 -14.39 -16.96
C SER A 83 -3.20 -14.69 -17.78
N LEU A 84 -4.35 -14.20 -17.31
CA LEU A 84 -5.64 -14.40 -17.97
C LEU A 84 -5.67 -13.78 -19.38
N ALA A 85 -5.07 -12.60 -19.56
CA ALA A 85 -4.97 -11.96 -20.87
C ALA A 85 -4.10 -12.78 -21.85
N ASN A 86 -3.00 -13.37 -21.36
CA ASN A 86 -2.14 -14.23 -22.16
C ASN A 86 -2.83 -15.54 -22.54
N GLU A 87 -3.54 -16.18 -21.61
CA GLU A 87 -4.29 -17.42 -21.87
C GLU A 87 -5.35 -17.21 -22.97
N ALA A 88 -6.14 -16.12 -22.89
CA ALA A 88 -7.12 -15.77 -23.91
C ALA A 88 -6.49 -15.58 -25.30
N THR A 89 -5.33 -14.92 -25.35
CA THR A 89 -4.58 -14.71 -26.60
C THR A 89 -4.06 -16.03 -27.19
N LEU A 90 -3.64 -16.97 -26.34
CA LEU A 90 -3.16 -18.29 -26.77
C LEU A 90 -4.30 -19.17 -27.29
N GLU A 91 -5.49 -19.09 -26.68
CA GLU A 91 -6.68 -19.80 -27.18
C GLU A 91 -7.15 -19.26 -28.53
N GLU A 92 -7.13 -17.95 -28.73
CA GLU A 92 -7.45 -17.32 -30.02
C GLU A 92 -6.48 -17.79 -31.13
N ARG A 93 -5.17 -17.87 -30.83
CA ARG A 93 -4.17 -18.41 -31.76
C ARG A 93 -4.31 -19.91 -32.01
N ARG A 94 -4.83 -20.69 -31.06
CA ARG A 94 -5.01 -22.14 -31.20
C ARG A 94 -6.24 -22.49 -32.07
N ASN A 95 -7.21 -21.59 -32.14
CA ASN A 95 -8.48 -21.77 -32.85
C ASN A 95 -8.53 -21.07 -34.23
N SER A 96 -7.42 -20.43 -34.66
CA SER A 96 -7.21 -19.86 -35.99
C SER A 96 -6.31 -20.74 -36.84
#